data_AF-A0A6L7RTD7-F1
#
_entry.id   AF-A0A6L7RTD7-F1
#
_cell.length_a   1.000
_cell.length_b   1.000
_cell.length_c   1.000
_cell.angle_alpha   90.00
_cell.angle_beta   90.00
_cell.angle_gamma   90.00
#
_symmetry.space_group_name_H-M   'P 1'
#
loop_
_entity.id
_entity.type
_entity.pdbx_description
1 polymer ?
#
loop_
_entity_poly.entity_id
_entity_poly.type
_entity_poly.pdbx_seq_one_letter_code
_entity_poly.pdbx_strand_id
1 'polypeptide(L)'
;MKQPTAVLASGGMDSCILLANESKKDVAYPIYVETGIPWEWAEKKMLNHFIDALDTPNIKPVTTLSLPVKALYGDTHWTMSGETVPGYDEPDETVYIPGRNIILITLAAIWCSLNDV
;
A
#
# COMPACT_ATOMS: atom_id res chain seq x y z
N MET A 1 19.14 -3.60 18.28
CA MET A 1 19.79 -3.62 16.95
C MET A 1 18.92 -2.82 16.01
N LYS A 2 19.53 -2.04 15.12
CA LYS A 2 18.85 -1.39 14.01
C LYS A 2 18.35 -2.49 13.06
N GLN A 3 17.04 -2.55 12.83
CA GLN A 3 16.42 -3.51 11.90
C GLN A 3 15.64 -2.69 10.88
N PRO A 4 15.91 -2.86 9.58
CA PRO A 4 15.10 -2.24 8.56
C PRO A 4 13.64 -2.68 8.68
N THR A 5 12.71 -1.88 8.18
CA THR A 5 11.27 -2.21 8.23
C THR A 5 10.64 -2.01 6.87
N ALA A 6 9.94 -3.03 6.38
CA ALA A 6 9.06 -2.88 5.24
C ALA A 6 7.72 -2.30 5.70
N VAL A 7 7.21 -1.31 4.95
CA VAL A 7 5.93 -0.67 5.23
C VAL A 7 5.02 -0.83 4.03
N LEU A 8 3.88 -1.50 4.21
CA LEU A 8 2.80 -1.46 3.23
C LEU A 8 2.28 -0.02 3.12
N ALA A 9 2.67 0.66 2.05
CA ALA A 9 2.48 2.10 1.87
C ALA A 9 1.56 2.34 0.67
N SER A 10 0.29 2.66 0.93
CA SER A 10 -0.70 2.96 -0.12
C SER A 10 -0.81 4.45 -0.45
N GLY A 11 -0.12 5.32 0.28
CA GLY A 11 -0.31 6.78 0.20
C GLY A 11 -1.48 7.30 1.04
N GLY A 12 -2.20 6.42 1.75
CA GLY A 12 -3.16 6.81 2.77
C GLY A 12 -2.47 7.34 4.03
N MET A 13 -3.16 8.21 4.78
CA MET A 13 -2.63 8.93 5.95
C MET A 13 -1.92 8.00 6.95
N ASP A 14 -2.55 6.90 7.34
CA ASP A 14 -1.98 5.98 8.33
C ASP A 14 -0.68 5.34 7.85
N SER A 15 -0.65 4.90 6.59
CA SER A 15 0.54 4.29 6.00
C SER A 15 1.69 5.30 5.83
N CYS A 16 1.36 6.56 5.50
CA CYS A 16 2.32 7.66 5.43
C CYS A 16 2.91 8.00 6.80
N ILE A 17 2.07 8.11 7.84
CA ILE A 17 2.52 8.35 9.22
C ILE A 17 3.40 7.19 9.71
N LEU A 18 2.98 5.95 9.46
CA LEU A 18 3.76 4.76 9.81
C LEU A 18 5.13 4.78 9.10
N LEU A 19 5.17 5.05 7.79
CA LEU A 19 6.41 5.15 7.02
C LEU A 19 7.36 6.20 7.60
N ALA A 20 6.85 7.40 7.90
CA ALA A 20 7.62 8.48 8.50
C ALA A 20 8.09 8.17 9.94
N ASN A 21 7.33 7.35 10.67
CA ASN A 21 7.69 6.94 12.02
C ASN A 21 8.79 5.87 12.01
N GLU A 22 8.69 4.87 11.14
CA GLU A 22 9.72 3.82 11.01
C GLU A 22 11.03 4.39 10.45
N SER A 23 10.96 5.36 9.54
CA SER A 23 12.17 6.03 9.00
C SER A 23 12.97 6.83 10.03
N LYS A 24 12.37 7.15 11.19
CA LYS A 24 13.08 7.77 12.32
C LYS A 24 13.85 6.77 13.17
N LYS A 25 13.45 5.49 13.14
CA LYS A 25 14.08 4.42 13.91
C LYS A 25 15.23 3.80 13.11
N ASP A 26 14.99 3.52 11.83
CA ASP A 26 15.98 2.96 10.91
C ASP A 26 15.54 3.13 9.44
N VAL A 27 16.16 2.39 8.52
CA VAL A 27 15.76 2.35 7.11
C VAL A 27 14.35 1.75 6.96
N ALA A 28 13.47 2.48 6.27
CA ALA A 28 12.14 2.03 5.90
C ALA A 28 12.03 1.76 4.39
N TYR A 29 11.46 0.61 4.04
CA TYR A 29 11.21 0.16 2.67
C TYR A 29 9.71 0.25 2.36
N PRO A 30 9.24 1.30 1.66
CA PRO A 30 7.85 1.39 1.26
C PRO A 30 7.52 0.36 0.18
N ILE A 31 6.47 -0.42 0.40
CA ILE A 31 5.92 -1.39 -0.55
C ILE A 31 4.51 -0.95 -0.94
N TYR A 32 4.32 -0.62 -2.22
CA TYR A 32 3.02 -0.40 -2.83
C TYR A 32 2.59 -1.68 -3.57
N VAL A 33 1.35 -2.13 -3.38
CA VAL A 33 0.80 -3.30 -4.09
C VAL A 33 -0.23 -2.84 -5.10
N GLU A 34 0.06 -3.04 -6.38
CA GLU A 34 -0.88 -2.84 -7.48
C GLU A 34 -1.81 -4.05 -7.58
N THR A 35 -3.09 -3.79 -7.35
CA THR A 35 -4.17 -4.78 -7.48
C THR A 35 -5.03 -4.54 -8.73
N GLY A 36 -4.79 -3.43 -9.44
CA GLY A 36 -5.48 -3.05 -10.67
C GLY A 36 -6.69 -2.15 -10.44
N ILE A 37 -6.77 -1.43 -9.31
CA ILE A 37 -7.86 -0.48 -9.06
C ILE A 37 -7.69 0.79 -9.92
N PRO A 38 -8.78 1.49 -10.30
CA PRO A 38 -8.69 2.59 -11.28
C PRO A 38 -7.87 3.82 -10.83
N TRP A 39 -7.70 4.04 -9.53
CA TRP A 39 -7.06 5.24 -8.96
C TRP A 39 -5.65 5.01 -8.40
N GLU A 40 -5.01 3.86 -8.66
CA GLU A 40 -3.65 3.55 -8.16
C GLU A 40 -2.61 4.59 -8.59
N TRP A 41 -2.81 5.21 -9.76
CA TRP A 41 -1.94 6.29 -10.24
C TRP A 41 -1.95 7.50 -9.28
N ALA A 42 -3.10 7.82 -8.69
CA ALA A 42 -3.25 8.94 -7.77
C ALA A 42 -2.62 8.60 -6.42
N GLU A 43 -2.83 7.38 -5.93
CA GLU A 43 -2.21 6.86 -4.71
C GLU A 43 -0.68 6.90 -4.80
N LYS A 44 -0.10 6.33 -5.88
CA LYS A 44 1.35 6.34 -6.11
C LYS A 44 1.90 7.75 -6.26
N LYS A 45 1.20 8.63 -6.97
CA LYS A 45 1.61 10.04 -7.12
C LYS A 45 1.68 10.72 -5.75
N MET A 46 0.67 10.52 -4.90
CA MET A 46 0.62 11.16 -3.60
C MET A 46 1.64 10.58 -2.62
N LEU A 47 1.85 9.25 -2.66
CA LEU A 47 2.89 8.59 -1.88
C LEU A 47 4.29 9.13 -2.22
N ASN A 48 4.63 9.24 -3.51
CA ASN A 48 5.94 9.78 -3.91
C ASN A 48 6.12 11.23 -3.46
N HIS A 49 5.12 12.09 -3.67
CA HIS A 49 5.17 13.48 -3.20
C HIS A 49 5.36 13.55 -1.68
N PHE A 50 4.66 12.71 -0.91
CA PHE A 50 4.83 12.65 0.54
C PHE A 50 6.26 12.25 0.92
N ILE A 51 6.83 11.22 0.26
CA ILE A 51 8.21 10.77 0.49
C ILE A 51 9.21 11.89 0.15
N ASP A 52 9.02 12.55 -1.00
CA ASP A 52 9.86 13.68 -1.43
C ASP A 52 9.82 14.83 -0.40
N ALA A 53 8.65 15.12 0.17
CA ALA A 53 8.48 16.15 1.18
C ALA A 53 9.14 15.81 2.54
N LEU A 54 9.31 14.52 2.86
CA LEU A 54 10.04 14.10 4.05
C LEU A 54 11.55 14.26 3.92
N ASP A 55 12.07 14.29 2.68
CA ASP A 55 13.47 14.53 2.33
C ASP A 55 14.47 13.81 3.24
N THR A 56 14.32 12.49 3.36
CA THR A 56 15.14 11.67 4.25
C THR A 56 15.77 10.48 3.52
N PRO A 57 17.07 10.20 3.72
CA PRO A 57 17.73 9.05 3.10
C PRO A 57 17.31 7.71 3.71
N ASN A 58 16.57 7.74 4.84
CA ASN A 58 16.10 6.54 5.51
C ASN A 58 14.87 5.93 4.86
N ILE A 59 14.18 6.65 3.96
CA ILE A 59 13.10 6.06 3.15
C ILE A 59 13.69 5.65 1.81
N LYS A 60 13.56 4.37 1.48
CA LYS A 60 14.00 3.84 0.18
C LYS A 60 12.99 4.12 -0.93
N PRO A 61 13.39 4.04 -2.21
CA PRO A 61 12.45 4.13 -3.32
C PRO A 61 11.28 3.16 -3.14
N VAL A 62 10.09 3.56 -3.59
CA VAL A 62 8.88 2.72 -3.50
C VAL A 62 9.08 1.44 -4.30
N THR A 63 9.05 0.30 -3.61
CA THR A 63 8.95 -1.01 -4.22
C THR A 63 7.50 -1.22 -4.67
N THR A 64 7.30 -1.54 -5.93
CA THR A 64 5.97 -1.88 -6.46
C THR A 64 5.87 -3.37 -6.74
N LEU A 65 4.87 -4.03 -6.15
CA LEU A 65 4.51 -5.42 -6.43
C LEU A 65 3.16 -5.45 -7.12
N SER A 66 3.03 -6.20 -8.22
CA SER A 66 1.78 -6.29 -8.98
C SER A 66 1.13 -7.65 -8.82
N LEU A 67 -0.13 -7.65 -8.38
CA LEU A 67 -1.00 -8.82 -8.34
C LEU A 67 -2.43 -8.39 -8.71
N PRO A 68 -2.76 -8.30 -10.00
CA PRO A 68 -4.10 -7.93 -10.44
C PRO A 68 -5.16 -8.90 -9.89
N VAL A 69 -6.18 -8.36 -9.22
CA VAL A 69 -7.21 -9.15 -8.50
C VAL A 69 -8.54 -9.24 -9.23
N LYS A 70 -8.60 -8.72 -10.47
CA LYS A 70 -9.82 -8.74 -11.30
C LYS A 70 -10.42 -10.13 -11.46
N ALA A 71 -9.58 -11.17 -11.55
CA ALA A 71 -10.04 -12.56 -11.62
C ALA A 71 -10.77 -13.04 -10.34
N LEU A 72 -10.54 -12.40 -9.20
CA LEU A 72 -11.17 -12.74 -7.92
C LEU A 72 -12.49 -11.99 -7.70
N TYR A 73 -12.54 -10.71 -8.06
CA TYR A 73 -13.69 -9.85 -7.76
C TYR A 73 -14.61 -9.58 -8.97
N GLY A 74 -14.16 -9.93 -10.17
CA GLY A 74 -14.88 -9.65 -11.41
C GLY A 74 -14.92 -8.17 -11.78
N ASP A 75 -15.63 -7.86 -12.86
CA ASP A 75 -15.63 -6.53 -13.48
C ASP A 75 -16.57 -5.54 -12.78
N THR A 76 -17.57 -6.05 -12.03
CA THR A 76 -18.66 -5.24 -11.48
C THR A 76 -18.44 -4.81 -10.03
N HIS A 77 -17.51 -5.44 -9.32
CA HIS A 77 -17.20 -5.03 -7.94
C HIS A 77 -16.63 -3.61 -7.94
N TRP A 78 -17.10 -2.73 -7.05
CA TRP A 78 -16.73 -1.31 -7.03
C TRP A 78 -15.22 -1.06 -6.99
N THR A 79 -14.46 -1.96 -6.36
CA THR A 79 -12.99 -1.91 -6.31
C THR A 79 -12.36 -2.00 -7.70
N MET A 80 -12.96 -2.77 -8.61
CA MET A 80 -12.47 -2.99 -9.98
C MET A 80 -13.12 -2.02 -10.97
N SER A 81 -14.44 -1.80 -10.86
CA SER A 81 -15.17 -0.91 -11.77
C SER A 81 -14.91 0.57 -11.49
N GLY A 82 -14.68 0.92 -10.23
CA GLY A 82 -14.69 2.31 -9.76
C GLY A 82 -16.06 2.97 -9.79
N GLU A 83 -17.12 2.20 -10.05
CA GLU A 83 -18.50 2.64 -9.98
C GLU A 83 -19.08 2.32 -8.60
N THR A 84 -19.99 3.16 -8.11
CA THR A 84 -20.69 2.94 -6.83
C THR A 84 -19.75 2.70 -5.64
N VAL A 85 -18.56 3.32 -5.66
CA VAL A 85 -17.60 3.25 -4.55
C VAL A 85 -18.30 3.75 -3.27
N PRO A 86 -18.25 3.00 -2.16
CA PRO A 86 -18.90 3.41 -0.92
C PRO A 86 -18.41 4.79 -0.45
N GLY A 87 -19.33 5.56 0.12
CA GLY A 87 -19.03 6.86 0.70
C GLY A 87 -18.21 6.74 1.99
N TYR A 88 -17.64 7.86 2.42
CA TYR A 88 -16.86 7.93 3.66
C TYR A 88 -17.66 7.57 4.92
N ASP A 89 -18.95 7.93 4.94
CA ASP A 89 -19.85 7.73 6.09
C ASP A 89 -20.61 6.39 6.06
N GLU A 90 -20.32 5.52 5.09
CA GLU A 90 -20.95 4.19 4.97
C GLU A 90 -20.37 3.20 6.01
N PRO A 91 -21.14 2.16 6.44
CA PRO A 91 -20.65 1.15 7.37
C PRO A 91 -19.41 0.41 6.85
N ASP A 92 -18.52 -0.01 7.76
CA ASP A 92 -17.27 -0.71 7.43
C ASP A 92 -17.49 -1.98 6.57
N GLU A 93 -18.62 -2.66 6.73
CA GLU A 93 -18.96 -3.85 5.94
C GLU A 93 -19.14 -3.54 4.44
N THR A 94 -19.48 -2.30 4.09
CA THR A 94 -19.68 -1.86 2.70
C THR A 94 -18.36 -1.64 1.97
N VAL A 95 -17.29 -1.30 2.71
CA VAL A 95 -15.93 -1.09 2.19
C VAL A 95 -15.06 -2.34 2.31
N TYR A 96 -15.59 -3.44 2.86
CA TYR A 96 -14.85 -4.67 3.03
C TYR A 96 -14.49 -5.32 1.68
N ILE A 97 -13.21 -5.66 1.51
CA ILE A 97 -12.70 -6.37 0.32
C ILE A 97 -12.22 -7.77 0.75
N PRO A 98 -12.90 -8.86 0.34
CA PRO A 98 -12.55 -10.21 0.76
C PRO A 98 -11.11 -10.60 0.41
N GLY A 99 -10.31 -10.98 1.41
CA GLY A 99 -8.94 -11.49 1.19
C GLY A 99 -7.85 -10.42 0.93
N ARG A 100 -8.21 -9.13 0.85
CA ARG A 100 -7.26 -8.03 0.56
C ARG A 100 -6.07 -8.02 1.52
N ASN A 101 -6.30 -8.14 2.83
CA ASN A 101 -5.21 -8.13 3.81
C ASN A 101 -4.28 -9.34 3.68
N ILE A 102 -4.80 -10.51 3.31
CA ILE A 102 -3.99 -11.71 3.09
C ILE A 102 -3.06 -11.49 1.90
N ILE A 103 -3.57 -10.93 0.81
CA ILE A 103 -2.78 -10.59 -0.39
C ILE A 103 -1.63 -9.67 -0.01
N LEU A 104 -1.93 -8.56 0.67
CA LEU A 104 -0.92 -7.57 1.02
C LEU A 104 0.17 -8.11 1.95
N ILE A 105 -0.24 -8.78 3.03
CA ILE A 105 0.70 -9.35 4.01
C ILE A 105 1.57 -10.42 3.34
N THR A 106 0.97 -11.28 2.50
CA THR A 106 1.72 -12.35 1.80
C THR A 106 2.78 -11.76 0.88
N LEU A 107 2.42 -10.78 0.05
CA LEU A 107 3.37 -10.15 -0.87
C LEU A 107 4.50 -9.42 -0.14
N ALA A 108 4.17 -8.65 0.91
CA ALA A 108 5.17 -7.98 1.73
C ALA A 108 6.10 -8.98 2.44
N ALA A 109 5.56 -10.04 3.04
CA ALA A 109 6.35 -11.04 3.75
C ALA A 109 7.31 -11.81 2.81
N ILE A 110 6.84 -12.18 1.61
CA ILE A 110 7.70 -12.81 0.60
C ILE A 110 8.81 -11.84 0.18
N TRP A 111 8.47 -10.57 -0.08
CA TRP A 111 9.47 -9.58 -0.43
C TRP A 111 10.51 -9.38 0.67
N CYS A 112 10.07 -9.23 1.93
CA CYS A 112 10.95 -9.15 3.11
C CYS A 112 11.93 -10.33 3.16
N SER A 113 11.42 -11.56 3.05
CA SER A 113 12.25 -12.78 3.08
C SER A 113 13.28 -12.87 1.95
N LEU A 114 13.03 -12.24 0.81
CA LEU A 114 13.94 -12.25 -0.34
C LEU A 114 14.96 -11.10 -0.31
N ASN A 115 14.78 -10.11 0.58
CA ASN A 115 15.59 -8.89 0.64
C ASN A 115 16.25 -8.66 2.01
N ASP A 116 16.18 -9.64 2.92
CA ASP A 116 16.72 -9.56 4.29
C ASP A 116 16.21 -8.33 5.07
N VAL A 117 14.89 -8.08 4.99
CA VAL A 117 14.18 -6.99 5.70
C VAL A 117 13.20 -7.55 6.73
#